data_AF-A0A671YI86-F1
#
_entry.id   AF-A0A671YI86-F1
#
_cell.length_a   1.000
_cell.length_b   1.000
_cell.length_c   1.000
_cell.angle_alpha   90.00
_cell.angle_beta   90.00
_cell.angle_gamma   90.00
#
_symmetry.space_group_name_H-M   'P 1'
#
loop_
_entity.id
_entity.type
_entity.pdbx_description
1 polymer ?
#
loop_
_entity_poly.entity_id
_entity_poly.type
_entity_poly.pdbx_seq_one_letter_code
_entity_poly.pdbx_strand_id
1 'polypeptide(L)'
;PYFPLRTQCVVKLLVQPSRGLADEKFIVLVQKAPPGFQLTVHALHKCEIGQSWEAFGHYTADATGAVNVSEDPSLGGTYSGVEQMGLLWSLRPVPGSKPGLRLRKVNVQTPMEVTISVYQGHQTEGFMDQVPLASVVVERWFIAPGVRRIPITEDGLTATLFLPPGPGPFPGLLDLWGGSGKLVEYRSALMASHGIASLVLDYITPKITMETGRMVDLQYFETAYKVLEQHPQVLSSRIGMLGLSMGASMTLKMAVYSQVIKLRCAVSFGGSHVQPVEGSVEQINSDRIRVTEENEVIYRDLSLPIPSDPSLKVDVGRLKCPLLLVLGDDDQNTPAYESAMDMKEMMERAGNNHLLTILLYPNAGHMIEPPYMPYARGGTYRTLDTHERVKVLWGGETVAHSRAQEDAWKKTLVFLRENLFGSTNPGAP
;
A
#
# COMPACT_ATOMS: atom_id res chain seq x y z
N PRO A 1 52.68 -4.37 33.53
CA PRO A 1 51.28 -4.01 33.21
C PRO A 1 50.82 -4.71 31.94
N TYR A 2 50.14 -5.85 32.11
CA TYR A 2 49.44 -6.53 31.02
C TYR A 2 48.27 -5.65 30.58
N PHE A 3 48.32 -5.10 29.38
CA PHE A 3 47.11 -4.58 28.73
C PHE A 3 46.20 -5.78 28.44
N PRO A 4 44.95 -5.81 28.94
CA PRO A 4 44.02 -6.83 28.49
C PRO A 4 43.78 -6.59 27.01
N LEU A 5 44.11 -7.59 26.18
CA LEU A 5 43.65 -7.69 24.82
C LEU A 5 42.15 -7.39 24.84
N ARG A 6 41.72 -6.31 24.18
CA ARG A 6 40.29 -6.07 23.93
C ARG A 6 39.79 -7.28 23.16
N THR A 7 39.14 -8.21 23.86
CA THR A 7 38.36 -9.28 23.24
C THR A 7 37.36 -8.58 22.34
N GLN A 8 37.60 -8.64 21.04
CA GLN A 8 36.72 -8.06 20.04
C GLN A 8 35.36 -8.72 20.25
N CYS A 9 34.36 -7.92 20.60
CA CYS A 9 33.01 -8.40 20.84
C CYS A 9 32.48 -9.04 19.55
N VAL A 10 32.41 -10.37 19.50
CA VAL A 10 31.93 -11.10 18.31
C VAL A 10 30.41 -11.17 18.37
N VAL A 11 29.76 -10.05 18.04
CA VAL A 11 28.30 -10.02 17.87
C VAL A 11 27.93 -10.77 16.58
N LYS A 12 26.93 -11.64 16.65
CA LYS A 12 26.37 -12.34 15.49
C LYS A 12 24.97 -11.80 15.22
N LEU A 13 24.74 -11.34 13.99
CA LEU A 13 23.44 -10.93 13.49
C LEU A 13 22.88 -12.00 12.54
N LEU A 14 21.64 -12.42 12.74
CA LEU A 14 20.92 -13.36 11.90
C LEU A 14 19.57 -12.77 11.51
N VAL A 15 19.21 -12.87 10.23
CA VAL A 15 17.88 -12.51 9.74
C VAL A 15 17.28 -13.64 8.93
N GLN A 16 16.04 -14.03 9.23
CA GLN A 16 15.35 -15.15 8.59
C GLN A 16 13.86 -14.85 8.30
N PRO A 17 13.38 -15.07 7.06
CA PRO A 17 14.19 -15.36 5.87
C PRO A 17 14.93 -14.10 5.39
N SER A 18 16.19 -14.26 4.94
CA SER A 18 16.97 -13.14 4.38
C SER A 18 16.47 -12.68 3.00
N ARG A 19 15.69 -13.52 2.32
CA ARG A 19 15.05 -13.25 1.02
C ARG A 19 13.60 -13.72 1.09
N GLY A 20 12.66 -12.89 0.66
CA GLY A 20 11.23 -13.10 0.85
C GLY A 20 10.44 -11.92 0.30
N LEU A 21 9.13 -12.05 0.26
CA LEU A 21 8.27 -11.01 -0.28
C LEU A 21 8.24 -9.77 0.64
N ALA A 22 7.92 -8.62 0.06
CA ALA A 22 7.84 -7.35 0.75
C ALA A 22 6.72 -7.32 1.80
N ASP A 23 5.69 -8.15 1.66
CA ASP A 23 4.59 -8.32 2.60
C ASP A 23 4.76 -9.52 3.55
N GLU A 24 5.94 -10.17 3.55
CA GLU A 24 6.29 -11.24 4.48
C GLU A 24 7.16 -10.73 5.63
N LYS A 25 6.87 -11.24 6.84
CA LYS A 25 7.67 -10.95 8.03
C LYS A 25 9.03 -11.65 7.98
N PHE A 26 10.00 -11.07 8.67
CA PHE A 26 11.25 -11.75 9.02
C PHE A 26 11.56 -11.58 10.51
N ILE A 27 12.47 -12.40 11.01
CA ILE A 27 12.96 -12.39 12.38
C ILE A 27 14.38 -11.84 12.36
N VAL A 28 14.71 -10.93 13.27
CA VAL A 28 16.08 -10.42 13.48
C VAL A 28 16.56 -10.86 14.85
N LEU A 29 17.65 -11.63 14.87
CA LEU A 29 18.28 -12.13 16.09
C LEU A 29 19.70 -11.57 16.19
N VAL A 30 20.01 -10.97 17.34
CA VAL A 30 21.37 -10.63 17.74
C VAL A 30 21.80 -11.65 18.79
N GLN A 31 23.00 -12.22 18.64
CA GLN A 31 23.55 -13.23 19.54
C GLN A 31 24.99 -12.89 19.90
N LYS A 32 25.49 -13.47 21.00
CA LYS A 32 26.88 -13.35 21.46
C LYS A 32 27.29 -11.92 21.82
N ALA A 33 26.33 -11.05 22.12
CA ALA A 33 26.62 -9.79 22.79
C ALA A 33 26.98 -10.07 24.27
N PRO A 34 27.70 -9.18 24.97
CA PRO A 34 27.86 -9.29 26.42
C PRO A 34 26.49 -9.24 27.11
N PRO A 35 26.28 -9.96 28.23
CA PRO A 35 25.04 -9.86 28.99
C PRO A 35 24.75 -8.41 29.42
N GLY A 36 23.52 -7.93 29.27
CA GLY A 36 23.14 -6.55 29.58
C GLY A 36 23.70 -5.50 28.61
N PHE A 37 24.31 -5.91 27.49
CA PHE A 37 24.88 -4.99 26.51
C PHE A 37 23.79 -4.20 25.78
N GLN A 38 23.86 -2.88 25.89
CA GLN A 38 23.00 -1.98 25.13
C GLN A 38 23.46 -1.92 23.67
N LEU A 39 22.51 -2.04 22.75
CA LEU A 39 22.76 -2.01 21.31
C LEU A 39 21.62 -1.34 20.56
N THR A 40 21.94 -0.82 19.38
CA THR A 40 20.96 -0.35 18.40
C THR A 40 20.94 -1.30 17.22
N VAL A 41 19.76 -1.78 16.85
CA VAL A 41 19.54 -2.44 15.56
C VAL A 41 19.03 -1.39 14.58
N HIS A 42 19.77 -1.15 13.51
CA HIS A 42 19.52 -0.13 12.50
C HIS A 42 19.21 -0.79 11.16
N ALA A 43 18.27 -0.22 10.42
CA ALA A 43 17.91 -0.61 9.07
C ALA A 43 18.16 0.58 8.15
N LEU A 44 18.86 0.34 7.03
CA LEU A 44 19.16 1.33 6.01
C LEU A 44 18.72 0.83 4.64
N HIS A 45 17.95 1.64 3.92
CA HIS A 45 17.55 1.37 2.55
C HIS A 45 17.85 2.59 1.66
N LYS A 46 18.54 2.38 0.53
CA LYS A 46 18.69 3.40 -0.51
C LYS A 46 17.69 3.13 -1.62
N CYS A 47 16.72 4.02 -1.81
CA CYS A 47 15.68 3.83 -2.79
C CYS A 47 16.15 4.15 -4.22
N GLU A 48 15.34 3.78 -5.21
CA GLU A 48 15.68 3.83 -6.64
C GLU A 48 15.87 5.27 -7.16
N ILE A 49 15.37 6.27 -6.45
CA ILE A 49 15.59 7.69 -6.74
C ILE A 49 16.79 8.29 -5.95
N GLY A 50 17.62 7.43 -5.35
CA GLY A 50 18.86 7.78 -4.68
C GLY A 50 18.70 8.39 -3.29
N GLN A 51 17.51 8.41 -2.70
CA GLN A 51 17.28 8.87 -1.33
C GLN A 51 17.48 7.71 -0.34
N SER A 52 18.10 7.99 0.80
CA SER A 52 18.29 7.00 1.86
C SER A 52 17.20 7.12 2.92
N TRP A 53 16.78 5.97 3.41
CA TRP A 53 15.77 5.80 4.45
C TRP A 53 16.36 4.97 5.58
N GLU A 54 16.07 5.34 6.81
CA GLU A 54 16.54 4.62 7.98
C GLU A 54 15.46 4.39 9.03
N ALA A 55 15.62 3.33 9.81
CA ALA A 55 14.85 3.00 11.00
C ALA A 55 15.79 2.38 12.02
N PHE A 56 15.47 2.50 13.30
CA PHE A 56 16.25 1.85 14.34
C PHE A 56 15.45 1.62 15.61
N GLY A 57 15.82 0.57 16.32
CA GLY A 57 15.31 0.26 17.66
C GLY A 57 16.45 0.05 18.65
N HIS A 58 16.21 0.42 19.90
CA HIS A 58 17.14 0.27 21.02
C HIS A 58 16.83 -0.98 21.83
N TYR A 59 17.85 -1.80 22.09
CA TYR A 59 17.68 -3.07 22.78
C TYR A 59 18.76 -3.25 23.85
N THR A 60 18.49 -4.15 24.80
CA THR A 60 19.47 -4.59 25.80
C THR A 60 19.53 -6.11 25.74
N ALA A 61 20.73 -6.66 25.52
CA ALA A 61 20.93 -8.09 25.46
C ALA A 61 20.58 -8.76 26.80
N ASP A 62 19.92 -9.91 26.73
CA ASP A 62 19.54 -10.70 27.89
C ASP A 62 20.76 -11.31 28.63
N ALA A 63 20.52 -12.12 29.66
CA ALA A 63 21.58 -12.78 30.42
C ALA A 63 22.43 -13.76 29.58
N THR A 64 21.92 -14.21 28.43
CA THR A 64 22.61 -15.09 27.49
C THR A 64 23.36 -14.31 26.39
N GLY A 65 23.21 -12.99 26.34
CA GLY A 65 23.80 -12.15 25.30
C GLY A 65 22.99 -12.14 23.99
N ALA A 66 21.68 -12.39 24.07
CA ALA A 66 20.76 -12.42 22.93
C ALA A 66 19.77 -11.24 22.93
N VAL A 67 19.35 -10.84 21.74
CA VAL A 67 18.18 -9.99 21.49
C VAL A 67 17.38 -10.62 20.35
N ASN A 68 16.09 -10.84 20.57
CA ASN A 68 15.12 -11.19 19.53
C ASN A 68 14.26 -9.97 19.22
N VAL A 69 14.55 -9.24 18.15
CA VAL A 69 13.81 -8.03 17.74
C VAL A 69 12.31 -8.28 17.51
N SER A 70 11.93 -9.54 17.27
CA SER A 70 10.52 -9.91 17.06
C SER A 70 9.72 -10.04 18.35
N GLU A 71 10.39 -10.23 19.49
CA GLU A 71 9.77 -10.56 20.78
C GLU A 71 10.18 -9.59 21.88
N ASP A 72 11.39 -9.04 21.82
CA ASP A 72 11.91 -8.08 22.77
C ASP A 72 11.41 -6.66 22.44
N PRO A 73 11.04 -5.87 23.45
CA PRO A 73 10.56 -4.51 23.21
C PRO A 73 11.73 -3.58 22.83
N SER A 74 11.56 -2.82 21.75
CA SER A 74 12.40 -1.66 21.49
C SER A 74 12.18 -0.62 22.60
N LEU A 75 13.27 -0.15 23.21
CA LEU A 75 13.26 0.83 24.30
C LEU A 75 13.21 2.29 23.78
N GLY A 76 13.37 2.48 22.48
CA GLY A 76 13.43 3.78 21.84
C GLY A 76 13.92 3.70 20.39
N GLY A 77 13.86 4.82 19.69
CA GLY A 77 14.28 4.94 18.29
C GLY A 77 13.14 5.41 17.40
N THR A 78 13.05 4.86 16.19
CA THR A 78 11.94 5.16 15.26
C THR A 78 10.64 4.44 15.64
N TYR A 79 10.72 3.50 16.58
CA TYR A 79 9.58 2.79 17.19
C TYR A 79 9.96 2.27 18.58
N SER A 80 8.95 1.97 19.39
CA SER A 80 9.10 1.39 20.74
C SER A 80 8.10 0.25 20.96
N GLY A 81 8.39 -0.63 21.90
CA GLY A 81 7.59 -1.82 22.18
C GLY A 81 7.92 -3.01 21.29
N VAL A 82 7.12 -4.07 21.39
CA VAL A 82 7.32 -5.32 20.62
C VAL A 82 6.72 -5.14 19.22
N GLU A 83 7.60 -4.82 18.26
CA GLU A 83 7.23 -4.46 16.90
C GLU A 83 8.13 -5.18 15.90
N GLN A 84 7.80 -6.44 15.58
CA GLN A 84 8.64 -7.32 14.75
C GLN A 84 9.10 -6.68 13.44
N MET A 85 8.22 -5.93 12.78
CA MET A 85 8.51 -5.27 11.50
C MET A 85 8.80 -3.77 11.64
N GLY A 86 9.08 -3.31 12.87
CA GLY A 86 9.41 -1.91 13.19
C GLY A 86 10.53 -1.35 12.33
N LEU A 87 11.55 -2.15 12.05
CA LEU A 87 12.68 -1.79 11.19
C LEU A 87 12.31 -1.52 9.72
N LEU A 88 11.12 -1.92 9.26
CA LEU A 88 10.63 -1.60 7.91
C LEU A 88 9.58 -0.49 7.94
N TRP A 89 8.49 -0.67 8.69
CA TRP A 89 7.36 0.26 8.61
C TRP A 89 7.67 1.65 9.20
N SER A 90 8.67 1.74 10.08
CA SER A 90 9.12 3.01 10.67
C SER A 90 10.28 3.68 9.91
N LEU A 91 10.66 3.16 8.73
CA LEU A 91 11.67 3.81 7.89
C LEU A 91 11.25 5.26 7.61
N ARG A 92 12.15 6.19 7.91
CA ARG A 92 12.02 7.61 7.62
C ARG A 92 13.17 8.07 6.74
N PRO A 93 13.03 9.16 5.96
CA PRO A 93 14.17 9.73 5.25
C PRO A 93 15.29 10.06 6.23
N VAL A 94 16.55 9.79 5.86
CA VAL A 94 17.71 10.13 6.71
C VAL A 94 17.77 11.65 6.98
N PRO A 95 18.36 12.09 8.10
CA PRO A 95 18.56 13.52 8.40
C PRO A 95 19.17 14.28 7.22
N GLY A 96 18.65 15.48 6.92
CA GLY A 96 19.06 16.29 5.77
C GLY A 96 18.38 15.95 4.44
N SER A 97 17.51 14.93 4.40
CA SER A 97 16.69 14.62 3.21
C SER A 97 15.70 15.73 2.87
N LYS A 98 15.24 15.74 1.61
CA LYS A 98 14.19 16.66 1.16
C LYS A 98 12.88 16.40 1.93
N PRO A 99 12.10 17.43 2.28
CA PRO A 99 10.81 17.24 2.94
C PRO A 99 9.77 16.63 2.00
N GLY A 100 8.79 15.93 2.58
CA GLY A 100 7.63 15.39 1.87
C GLY A 100 7.94 14.20 0.95
N LEU A 101 9.00 13.45 1.23
CA LEU A 101 9.30 12.20 0.54
C LEU A 101 8.34 11.09 0.96
N ARG A 102 7.92 10.29 -0.01
CA ARG A 102 7.20 9.02 0.20
C ARG A 102 7.97 7.91 -0.50
N LEU A 103 8.23 6.81 0.19
CA LEU A 103 8.85 5.66 -0.42
C LEU A 103 7.85 4.98 -1.36
N ARG A 104 8.28 4.68 -2.58
CA ARG A 104 7.53 3.89 -3.55
C ARG A 104 8.49 2.94 -4.24
N LYS A 105 8.05 1.70 -4.47
CA LYS A 105 8.78 0.79 -5.33
C LYS A 105 8.48 1.10 -6.80
N VAL A 106 9.49 1.47 -7.56
CA VAL A 106 9.38 1.80 -8.99
C VAL A 106 9.67 0.57 -9.84
N ASN A 107 10.79 -0.13 -9.60
CA ASN A 107 11.14 -1.33 -10.36
C ASN A 107 10.85 -2.60 -9.55
N VAL A 108 9.68 -3.18 -9.77
CA VAL A 108 9.25 -4.42 -9.09
C VAL A 108 10.08 -5.66 -9.43
N GLN A 109 10.92 -5.63 -10.47
CA GLN A 109 11.78 -6.75 -10.89
C GLN A 109 13.07 -6.86 -10.08
N THR A 110 13.36 -5.89 -9.21
CA THR A 110 14.47 -5.92 -8.26
C THR A 110 13.94 -5.89 -6.83
N PRO A 111 14.67 -6.43 -5.85
CA PRO A 111 14.24 -6.33 -4.46
C PRO A 111 14.41 -4.90 -3.93
N MET A 112 13.73 -4.61 -2.82
CA MET A 112 14.14 -3.60 -1.88
C MET A 112 15.20 -4.22 -0.96
N GLU A 113 16.45 -3.79 -1.12
CA GLU A 113 17.56 -4.22 -0.27
C GLU A 113 17.62 -3.35 0.99
N VAL A 114 17.60 -3.99 2.16
CA VAL A 114 17.70 -3.32 3.45
C VAL A 114 18.92 -3.87 4.18
N THR A 115 19.87 -2.99 4.50
CA THR A 115 21.02 -3.36 5.33
C THR A 115 20.61 -3.26 6.78
N ILE A 116 20.62 -4.38 7.49
CA ILE A 116 20.41 -4.44 8.94
C ILE A 116 21.78 -4.47 9.61
N SER A 117 22.01 -3.56 10.54
CA SER A 117 23.29 -3.37 11.23
C SER A 117 23.08 -3.30 12.75
N VAL A 118 24.07 -3.77 13.51
CA VAL A 118 24.11 -3.65 14.97
C VAL A 118 25.18 -2.67 15.39
N TYR A 119 24.82 -1.68 16.20
CA TYR A 119 25.74 -0.69 16.76
C TYR A 119 25.82 -0.80 18.28
N GLN A 120 26.95 -0.40 18.86
CA GLN A 120 27.15 -0.37 20.31
C GLN A 120 26.41 0.80 20.97
N GLY A 121 25.67 0.53 22.04
CA GLY A 121 24.92 1.53 22.80
C GLY A 121 23.60 1.91 22.13
N HIS A 122 22.79 2.71 22.82
CA HIS A 122 21.53 3.27 22.31
C HIS A 122 21.80 4.54 21.50
N GLN A 123 22.24 4.36 20.27
CA GLN A 123 22.53 5.44 19.34
C GLN A 123 21.28 5.93 18.60
N THR A 124 21.21 7.23 18.33
CA THR A 124 20.08 7.87 17.62
C THR A 124 20.48 8.54 16.31
N GLU A 125 21.78 8.72 16.06
CA GLU A 125 22.33 9.41 14.89
C GLU A 125 23.78 8.96 14.64
N GLY A 126 24.37 9.43 13.53
CA GLY A 126 25.78 9.18 13.21
C GLY A 126 26.11 7.74 12.80
N PHE A 127 25.12 6.95 12.39
CA PHE A 127 25.31 5.55 12.00
C PHE A 127 26.28 5.39 10.81
N MET A 128 26.31 6.37 9.90
CA MET A 128 27.15 6.34 8.69
C MET A 128 28.64 6.56 8.98
N ASP A 129 28.97 7.20 10.10
CA ASP A 129 30.34 7.52 10.50
C ASP A 129 30.95 6.44 11.40
N GLN A 130 30.18 5.40 11.69
CA GLN A 130 30.54 4.35 12.63
C GLN A 130 30.62 2.99 11.96
N VAL A 131 31.54 2.16 12.45
CA VAL A 131 31.66 0.77 12.01
C VAL A 131 30.67 -0.09 12.82
N PRO A 132 29.71 -0.77 12.16
CA PRO A 132 28.79 -1.64 12.85
C PRO A 132 29.51 -2.88 13.41
N LEU A 133 28.99 -3.43 14.51
CA LEU A 133 29.47 -4.67 15.12
C LEU A 133 29.18 -5.89 14.23
N ALA A 134 28.06 -5.86 13.51
CA ALA A 134 27.67 -6.84 12.52
C ALA A 134 26.67 -6.22 11.54
N SER A 135 26.67 -6.68 10.29
CA SER A 135 25.69 -6.26 9.28
C SER A 135 25.28 -7.42 8.38
N VAL A 136 24.05 -7.38 7.89
CA VAL A 136 23.52 -8.31 6.89
C VAL A 136 22.58 -7.55 5.95
N VAL A 137 22.56 -7.92 4.68
CA VAL A 137 21.58 -7.39 3.72
C VAL A 137 20.40 -8.36 3.63
N VAL A 138 19.19 -7.82 3.67
CA VAL A 138 17.96 -8.58 3.44
C VAL A 138 17.25 -8.06 2.19
N GLU A 139 16.71 -8.97 1.40
CA GLU A 139 16.02 -8.66 0.15
C GLU A 139 14.51 -8.80 0.33
N ARG A 140 13.76 -7.74 0.04
CA ARG A 140 12.29 -7.70 0.02
C ARG A 140 11.76 -7.61 -1.41
N TRP A 141 11.25 -8.72 -1.92
CA TRP A 141 10.80 -8.87 -3.30
C TRP A 141 9.33 -8.50 -3.46
N PHE A 142 8.98 -7.84 -4.57
CA PHE A 142 7.56 -7.56 -4.90
C PHE A 142 6.98 -8.56 -5.90
N ILE A 143 7.83 -9.43 -6.46
CA ILE A 143 7.48 -10.48 -7.42
C ILE A 143 8.00 -11.81 -6.88
N ALA A 144 7.11 -12.77 -6.65
CA ALA A 144 7.48 -14.14 -6.30
C ALA A 144 8.13 -14.86 -7.49
N PRO A 145 8.99 -15.88 -7.25
CA PRO A 145 9.56 -16.67 -8.32
C PRO A 145 8.51 -17.20 -9.30
N GLY A 146 8.76 -16.99 -10.60
CA GLY A 146 7.90 -17.46 -11.69
C GLY A 146 6.69 -16.57 -12.01
N VAL A 147 6.41 -15.52 -11.23
CA VAL A 147 5.45 -14.49 -11.63
C VAL A 147 5.98 -13.76 -12.87
N ARG A 148 5.12 -13.61 -13.88
CA ARG A 148 5.48 -12.93 -15.14
C ARG A 148 4.91 -11.52 -15.16
N ARG A 149 5.75 -10.56 -15.55
CA ARG A 149 5.39 -9.16 -15.80
C ARG A 149 5.25 -8.94 -17.31
N ILE A 150 4.05 -8.54 -17.76
CA ILE A 150 3.71 -8.37 -19.17
C ILE A 150 3.19 -6.95 -19.37
N PRO A 151 4.01 -6.02 -19.88
CA PRO A 151 3.54 -4.68 -20.27
C PRO A 151 2.49 -4.78 -21.37
N ILE A 152 1.43 -3.98 -21.25
CA ILE A 152 0.36 -3.85 -22.25
C ILE A 152 0.31 -2.40 -22.69
N THR A 153 0.65 -2.18 -23.96
CA THR A 153 0.67 -0.86 -24.62
C THR A 153 -0.21 -0.82 -25.87
N GLU A 154 -0.99 -1.87 -26.10
CA GLU A 154 -1.93 -2.01 -27.21
C GLU A 154 -3.26 -1.33 -26.87
N ASP A 155 -4.07 -1.02 -27.89
CA ASP A 155 -5.39 -0.39 -27.75
C ASP A 155 -5.40 0.93 -26.96
N GLY A 156 -4.27 1.65 -26.97
CA GLY A 156 -4.08 2.92 -26.26
C GLY A 156 -3.90 2.78 -24.74
N LEU A 157 -3.88 1.55 -24.21
CA LEU A 157 -3.68 1.29 -22.79
C LEU A 157 -2.25 1.59 -22.36
N THR A 158 -2.11 2.06 -21.13
CA THR A 158 -0.84 2.08 -20.40
C THR A 158 -1.04 1.19 -19.16
N ALA A 159 -0.67 -0.08 -19.29
CA ALA A 159 -0.95 -1.08 -18.27
C ALA A 159 0.16 -2.13 -18.15
N THR A 160 0.16 -2.88 -17.05
CA THR A 160 1.02 -4.06 -16.87
C THR A 160 0.20 -5.19 -16.26
N LEU A 161 0.19 -6.35 -16.91
CA LEU A 161 -0.39 -7.58 -16.40
C LEU A 161 0.68 -8.39 -15.65
N PHE A 162 0.36 -8.79 -14.44
CA PHE A 162 1.13 -9.76 -13.67
C PHE A 162 0.40 -11.09 -13.63
N LEU A 163 1.08 -12.17 -14.05
CA LEU A 163 0.53 -13.51 -14.05
C LEU A 163 1.24 -14.40 -13.02
N PRO A 164 0.49 -15.11 -12.15
CA PRO A 164 1.07 -16.12 -11.26
C PRO A 164 1.84 -17.20 -12.02
N PRO A 165 2.76 -17.92 -11.35
CA PRO A 165 3.40 -19.09 -11.93
C PRO A 165 2.37 -20.23 -12.16
N GLY A 166 2.63 -21.05 -13.18
CA GLY A 166 1.80 -22.22 -13.51
C GLY A 166 0.90 -22.03 -14.74
N PRO A 167 0.09 -23.05 -15.06
CA PRO A 167 -0.70 -23.07 -16.30
C PRO A 167 -1.88 -22.10 -16.27
N GLY A 168 -2.43 -21.79 -15.09
CA GLY A 168 -3.71 -21.10 -14.95
C GLY A 168 -4.89 -22.02 -15.32
N PRO A 169 -6.07 -21.45 -15.66
CA PRO A 169 -6.37 -20.03 -15.60
C PRO A 169 -6.49 -19.54 -14.15
N PHE A 170 -6.15 -18.28 -13.91
CA PHE A 170 -6.15 -17.63 -12.59
C PHE A 170 -7.34 -16.68 -12.47
N PRO A 171 -7.88 -16.45 -11.26
CA PRO A 171 -8.80 -15.33 -11.08
C PRO A 171 -8.09 -14.01 -11.43
N GLY A 172 -8.86 -13.08 -12.00
CA GLY A 172 -8.38 -11.78 -12.45
C GLY A 172 -8.64 -10.67 -11.42
N LEU A 173 -7.79 -9.65 -11.41
CA LEU A 173 -7.98 -8.41 -10.66
C LEU A 173 -7.59 -7.22 -11.54
N LEU A 174 -8.50 -6.26 -11.68
CA LEU A 174 -8.21 -4.96 -12.25
C LEU A 174 -7.81 -4.00 -11.11
N ASP A 175 -6.58 -3.51 -11.11
CA ASP A 175 -5.97 -2.74 -10.03
C ASP A 175 -5.81 -1.26 -10.41
N LEU A 176 -6.45 -0.37 -9.64
CA LEU A 176 -6.46 1.07 -9.86
C LEU A 176 -5.84 1.84 -8.69
N TRP A 177 -4.78 2.60 -8.98
CA TRP A 177 -4.18 3.55 -8.03
C TRP A 177 -4.90 4.89 -8.01
N GLY A 178 -4.47 5.81 -7.13
CA GLY A 178 -5.07 7.14 -6.99
C GLY A 178 -4.58 8.17 -8.01
N GLY A 179 -4.96 9.44 -7.80
CA GLY A 179 -4.79 10.55 -8.75
C GLY A 179 -3.36 11.09 -8.94
N SER A 180 -2.32 10.50 -8.34
CA SER A 180 -0.94 10.98 -8.55
C SER A 180 -0.34 10.61 -9.92
N GLY A 181 -1.07 9.79 -10.68
CA GLY A 181 -0.65 9.22 -11.94
C GLY A 181 0.56 8.30 -11.87
N LYS A 182 1.06 7.98 -13.07
CA LYS A 182 2.05 6.95 -13.38
C LYS A 182 1.58 5.53 -13.05
N LEU A 183 2.15 4.58 -13.77
CA LEU A 183 1.91 3.16 -13.53
C LEU A 183 2.62 2.69 -12.25
N VAL A 184 1.85 2.36 -11.21
CA VAL A 184 2.37 1.91 -9.91
C VAL A 184 2.14 0.41 -9.75
N GLU A 185 3.19 -0.39 -9.91
CA GLU A 185 3.01 -1.83 -10.16
C GLU A 185 3.03 -2.72 -8.92
N TYR A 186 3.58 -2.24 -7.80
CA TYR A 186 3.98 -3.10 -6.69
C TYR A 186 2.84 -3.83 -5.99
N ARG A 187 1.63 -3.25 -5.94
CA ARG A 187 0.45 -3.94 -5.39
C ARG A 187 0.01 -5.09 -6.29
N SER A 188 -0.10 -4.86 -7.60
CA SER A 188 -0.43 -5.91 -8.58
C SER A 188 0.60 -7.02 -8.64
N ALA A 189 1.88 -6.68 -8.53
CA ALA A 189 2.97 -7.66 -8.45
C ALA A 189 2.82 -8.60 -7.23
N LEU A 190 2.48 -8.03 -6.06
CA LEU A 190 2.19 -8.82 -4.87
C LEU A 190 0.90 -9.65 -5.02
N MET A 191 -0.17 -9.11 -5.63
CA MET A 191 -1.40 -9.88 -5.88
C MET A 191 -1.15 -11.12 -6.75
N ALA A 192 -0.32 -11.00 -7.80
CA ALA A 192 0.09 -12.14 -8.62
C ALA A 192 0.96 -13.13 -7.86
N SER A 193 1.78 -12.64 -6.94
CA SER A 193 2.54 -13.49 -6.01
C SER A 193 1.65 -14.30 -5.06
N HIS A 194 0.42 -13.82 -4.82
CA HIS A 194 -0.63 -14.52 -4.05
C HIS A 194 -1.64 -15.30 -4.91
N GLY A 195 -1.34 -15.52 -6.20
CA GLY A 195 -2.12 -16.39 -7.08
C GLY A 195 -3.23 -15.70 -7.88
N ILE A 196 -3.28 -14.37 -7.90
CA ILE A 196 -4.31 -13.60 -8.63
C ILE A 196 -3.68 -12.88 -9.82
N ALA A 197 -4.14 -13.16 -11.05
CA ALA A 197 -3.70 -12.41 -12.23
C ALA A 197 -4.13 -10.95 -12.11
N SER A 198 -3.19 -10.01 -12.04
CA SER A 198 -3.48 -8.62 -11.69
C SER A 198 -3.03 -7.67 -12.80
N LEU A 199 -3.99 -6.91 -13.36
CA LEU A 199 -3.75 -5.89 -14.37
C LEU A 199 -3.82 -4.51 -13.71
N VAL A 200 -2.68 -3.81 -13.64
CA VAL A 200 -2.63 -2.42 -13.17
C VAL A 200 -2.68 -1.45 -14.33
N LEU A 201 -3.43 -0.36 -14.16
CA LEU A 201 -3.62 0.70 -15.15
C LEU A 201 -3.05 2.04 -14.69
N ASP A 202 -2.43 2.76 -15.62
CA ASP A 202 -2.34 4.22 -15.57
C ASP A 202 -3.49 4.81 -16.37
N TYR A 203 -4.38 5.53 -15.68
CA TYR A 203 -5.55 6.19 -16.26
C TYR A 203 -5.54 7.71 -15.98
N ILE A 204 -4.44 8.21 -15.40
CA ILE A 204 -4.24 9.61 -15.06
C ILE A 204 -3.23 10.25 -16.01
N THR A 205 -2.12 9.55 -16.27
CA THR A 205 -1.07 9.97 -17.20
C THR A 205 -0.80 8.97 -18.33
N PRO A 206 -1.79 8.22 -18.86
CA PRO A 206 -1.53 7.39 -20.02
C PRO A 206 -1.13 8.27 -21.21
N LYS A 207 -0.47 7.66 -22.18
CA LYS A 207 0.06 8.35 -23.36
C LYS A 207 -0.99 9.27 -24.02
N ILE A 208 -2.22 8.79 -24.18
CA ILE A 208 -3.33 9.57 -24.77
C ILE A 208 -3.65 10.84 -23.98
N THR A 209 -3.64 10.79 -22.65
CA THR A 209 -3.89 11.96 -21.80
C THR A 209 -2.73 12.93 -21.84
N MET A 210 -1.49 12.42 -21.82
CA MET A 210 -0.31 13.27 -21.92
C MET A 210 -0.20 13.99 -23.28
N GLU A 211 -0.65 13.35 -24.36
CA GLU A 211 -0.60 13.91 -25.72
C GLU A 211 -1.77 14.86 -26.03
N THR A 212 -2.97 14.60 -25.49
CA THR A 212 -4.19 15.34 -25.84
C THR A 212 -4.70 16.27 -24.75
N GLY A 213 -4.20 16.15 -23.52
CA GLY A 213 -4.72 16.83 -22.34
C GLY A 213 -6.10 16.35 -21.88
N ARG A 214 -6.69 15.33 -22.53
CA ARG A 214 -8.00 14.79 -22.18
C ARG A 214 -7.86 13.59 -21.25
N MET A 215 -8.63 13.61 -20.16
CA MET A 215 -8.76 12.45 -19.28
C MET A 215 -9.41 11.29 -20.02
N VAL A 216 -9.03 10.06 -19.65
CA VAL A 216 -9.66 8.87 -20.20
C VAL A 216 -11.11 8.75 -19.75
N ASP A 217 -11.93 8.11 -20.57
CA ASP A 217 -13.35 7.87 -20.32
C ASP A 217 -13.62 6.45 -19.80
N LEU A 218 -14.89 6.09 -19.68
CA LEU A 218 -15.30 4.76 -19.24
C LEU A 218 -14.83 3.66 -20.19
N GLN A 219 -14.73 3.97 -21.49
CA GLN A 219 -14.33 3.00 -22.51
C GLN A 219 -12.90 2.52 -22.27
N TYR A 220 -12.02 3.35 -21.74
CA TYR A 220 -10.65 2.97 -21.37
C TYR A 220 -10.60 1.84 -20.33
N PHE A 221 -11.43 1.95 -19.27
CA PHE A 221 -11.52 0.93 -18.23
C PHE A 221 -12.18 -0.35 -18.76
N GLU A 222 -13.20 -0.21 -19.61
CA GLU A 222 -13.87 -1.35 -20.26
C GLU A 222 -12.93 -2.10 -21.22
N THR A 223 -12.07 -1.39 -21.95
CA THR A 223 -11.03 -1.98 -22.81
C THR A 223 -10.03 -2.77 -21.96
N ALA A 224 -9.53 -2.20 -20.86
CA ALA A 224 -8.65 -2.92 -19.95
C ALA A 224 -9.29 -4.16 -19.32
N TYR A 225 -10.55 -4.05 -18.90
CA TYR A 225 -11.31 -5.20 -18.41
C TYR A 225 -11.41 -6.30 -19.48
N LYS A 226 -11.72 -5.96 -20.75
CA LYS A 226 -11.76 -6.93 -21.85
C LYS A 226 -10.41 -7.59 -22.11
N VAL A 227 -9.30 -6.84 -22.05
CA VAL A 227 -7.95 -7.41 -22.17
C VAL A 227 -7.71 -8.46 -21.08
N LEU A 228 -8.09 -8.17 -19.84
CA LEU A 228 -7.97 -9.13 -18.74
C LEU A 228 -8.93 -10.33 -18.94
N GLU A 229 -10.18 -10.08 -19.32
CA GLU A 229 -11.23 -11.08 -19.53
C GLU A 229 -10.92 -12.06 -20.66
N GLN A 230 -10.30 -11.58 -21.73
CA GLN A 230 -9.98 -12.38 -22.93
C GLN A 230 -8.62 -13.09 -22.82
N HIS A 231 -7.82 -12.77 -21.80
CA HIS A 231 -6.51 -13.38 -21.65
C HIS A 231 -6.65 -14.88 -21.35
N PRO A 232 -5.97 -15.79 -22.09
CA PRO A 232 -6.20 -17.24 -22.03
C PRO A 232 -5.87 -17.87 -20.66
N GLN A 233 -5.05 -17.21 -19.85
CA GLN A 233 -4.70 -17.64 -18.50
C GLN A 233 -5.52 -16.96 -17.39
N VAL A 234 -6.61 -16.27 -17.75
CA VAL A 234 -7.51 -15.62 -16.78
C VAL A 234 -8.88 -16.32 -16.82
N LEU A 235 -9.42 -16.58 -15.64
CA LEU A 235 -10.79 -17.05 -15.46
C LEU A 235 -11.72 -15.85 -15.66
N SER A 236 -12.22 -15.70 -16.89
CA SER A 236 -13.10 -14.58 -17.28
C SER A 236 -14.33 -14.39 -16.39
N SER A 237 -14.85 -15.48 -15.80
CA SER A 237 -15.99 -15.46 -14.87
C SER A 237 -15.64 -15.07 -13.42
N ARG A 238 -14.35 -14.84 -13.13
CA ARG A 238 -13.80 -14.57 -11.79
C ARG A 238 -12.85 -13.37 -11.82
N ILE A 239 -13.39 -12.21 -12.13
CA ILE A 239 -12.64 -10.95 -12.15
C ILE A 239 -13.14 -10.03 -11.04
N GLY A 240 -12.23 -9.57 -10.19
CA GLY A 240 -12.47 -8.51 -9.22
C GLY A 240 -11.90 -7.17 -9.69
N MET A 241 -12.23 -6.12 -8.96
CA MET A 241 -11.62 -4.81 -9.14
C MET A 241 -11.23 -4.22 -7.78
N LEU A 242 -10.03 -3.64 -7.70
CA LEU A 242 -9.51 -3.03 -6.49
C LEU A 242 -9.04 -1.62 -6.81
N GLY A 243 -9.53 -0.66 -6.03
CA GLY A 243 -9.16 0.74 -6.17
C GLY A 243 -8.63 1.36 -4.88
N LEU A 244 -7.72 2.32 -5.01
CA LEU A 244 -7.31 3.22 -3.93
C LEU A 244 -7.61 4.66 -4.32
N SER A 245 -8.15 5.44 -3.37
CA SER A 245 -8.42 6.88 -3.56
C SER A 245 -9.34 7.10 -4.77
N MET A 246 -8.94 7.95 -5.73
CA MET A 246 -9.63 8.11 -7.02
C MET A 246 -9.88 6.78 -7.76
N GLY A 247 -8.98 5.80 -7.65
CA GLY A 247 -9.16 4.48 -8.25
C GLY A 247 -10.31 3.71 -7.60
N ALA A 248 -10.57 3.94 -6.32
CA ALA A 248 -11.71 3.38 -5.60
C ALA A 248 -13.02 4.03 -6.06
N SER A 249 -13.04 5.34 -6.29
CA SER A 249 -14.18 6.03 -6.90
C SER A 249 -14.48 5.46 -8.30
N MET A 250 -13.47 5.27 -9.14
CA MET A 250 -13.65 4.64 -10.46
C MET A 250 -14.14 3.19 -10.33
N THR A 251 -13.62 2.42 -9.38
CA THR A 251 -14.05 1.04 -9.10
C THR A 251 -15.54 0.99 -8.76
N LEU A 252 -16.03 1.86 -7.88
CA LEU A 252 -17.46 1.95 -7.54
C LEU A 252 -18.31 2.32 -8.77
N LYS A 253 -17.88 3.33 -9.53
CA LYS A 253 -18.60 3.76 -10.75
C LYS A 253 -18.69 2.63 -11.78
N MET A 254 -17.59 1.89 -12.00
CA MET A 254 -17.54 0.77 -12.94
C MET A 254 -18.39 -0.41 -12.48
N ALA A 255 -18.35 -0.75 -11.19
CA ALA A 255 -19.13 -1.84 -10.62
C ALA A 255 -20.65 -1.63 -10.76
N VAL A 256 -21.10 -0.36 -10.79
CA VAL A 256 -22.53 -0.02 -10.81
C VAL A 256 -23.06 0.29 -12.21
N TYR A 257 -22.31 1.06 -13.01
CA TYR A 257 -22.85 1.64 -14.24
C TYR A 257 -22.34 1.02 -15.55
N SER A 258 -21.14 0.41 -15.56
CA SER A 258 -20.65 -0.23 -16.78
C SER A 258 -21.55 -1.41 -17.17
N GLN A 259 -21.88 -1.49 -18.46
CA GLN A 259 -22.62 -2.63 -19.02
C GLN A 259 -21.68 -3.75 -19.52
N VAL A 260 -20.37 -3.46 -19.59
CA VAL A 260 -19.33 -4.38 -20.03
C VAL A 260 -18.69 -5.10 -18.84
N ILE A 261 -18.35 -4.35 -17.79
CA ILE A 261 -17.58 -4.86 -16.66
C ILE A 261 -18.49 -5.71 -15.75
N LYS A 262 -18.16 -7.00 -15.60
CA LYS A 262 -18.90 -7.96 -14.78
C LYS A 262 -18.04 -8.44 -13.61
N LEU A 263 -18.04 -7.67 -12.52
CA LEU A 263 -17.20 -7.98 -11.37
C LEU A 263 -17.81 -9.07 -10.49
N ARG A 264 -16.93 -9.94 -10.01
CA ARG A 264 -17.24 -10.91 -8.97
C ARG A 264 -17.14 -10.31 -7.56
N CYS A 265 -16.30 -9.31 -7.36
CA CYS A 265 -16.21 -8.49 -6.15
C CYS A 265 -15.47 -7.17 -6.41
N ALA A 266 -15.66 -6.20 -5.51
CA ALA A 266 -14.97 -4.91 -5.54
C ALA A 266 -14.30 -4.62 -4.19
N VAL A 267 -13.13 -3.97 -4.23
CA VAL A 267 -12.40 -3.51 -3.04
C VAL A 267 -12.07 -2.02 -3.19
N SER A 268 -12.36 -1.23 -2.16
CA SER A 268 -12.21 0.22 -2.14
C SER A 268 -11.38 0.64 -0.93
N PHE A 269 -10.18 1.18 -1.16
CA PHE A 269 -9.32 1.78 -0.13
C PHE A 269 -9.45 3.30 -0.15
N GLY A 270 -9.86 3.91 0.97
CA GLY A 270 -9.94 5.38 1.10
C GLY A 270 -10.78 6.05 0.00
N GLY A 271 -11.80 5.35 -0.51
CA GLY A 271 -12.62 5.79 -1.63
C GLY A 271 -13.82 6.62 -1.21
N SER A 272 -14.31 7.44 -2.15
CA SER A 272 -15.59 8.13 -2.04
C SER A 272 -16.48 7.76 -3.24
N HIS A 273 -17.77 7.55 -2.98
CA HIS A 273 -18.79 7.40 -4.03
C HIS A 273 -19.29 8.74 -4.55
N VAL A 274 -18.86 9.88 -3.98
CA VAL A 274 -19.23 11.23 -4.43
C VAL A 274 -18.54 11.55 -5.74
N GLN A 275 -19.30 11.49 -6.82
CA GLN A 275 -18.91 11.84 -8.18
C GLN A 275 -20.17 11.85 -9.05
N PRO A 276 -20.23 12.70 -10.08
CA PRO A 276 -21.40 12.76 -10.95
C PRO A 276 -21.60 11.45 -11.73
N VAL A 277 -22.87 11.03 -11.84
CA VAL A 277 -23.28 9.84 -12.60
C VAL A 277 -22.97 10.05 -14.08
N GLU A 278 -23.33 11.22 -14.61
CA GLU A 278 -23.03 11.67 -15.98
C GLU A 278 -22.00 12.81 -15.95
N GLY A 279 -20.98 12.76 -16.81
CA GLY A 279 -19.93 13.77 -16.90
C GLY A 279 -18.62 13.45 -16.16
N SER A 280 -17.65 14.35 -16.29
CA SER A 280 -16.37 14.37 -15.57
C SER A 280 -16.54 15.04 -14.21
N VAL A 281 -15.55 14.90 -13.32
CA VAL A 281 -15.50 15.56 -12.00
C VAL A 281 -15.22 17.06 -12.17
N GLU A 282 -16.07 17.75 -12.92
CA GLU A 282 -16.00 19.18 -13.21
C GLU A 282 -17.09 19.90 -12.44
N GLN A 283 -16.90 19.96 -11.10
CA GLN A 283 -17.48 20.94 -10.18
C GLN A 283 -16.98 20.64 -8.76
N ILE A 284 -15.66 20.55 -8.59
CA ILE A 284 -15.06 20.55 -7.26
C ILE A 284 -15.02 22.00 -6.80
N ASN A 285 -15.77 22.34 -5.75
CA ASN A 285 -15.69 23.66 -5.13
C ASN A 285 -14.33 23.80 -4.42
N SER A 286 -13.37 24.43 -5.11
CA SER A 286 -12.02 24.69 -4.60
C SER A 286 -11.99 25.51 -3.32
N ASP A 287 -13.07 26.24 -3.01
CA ASP A 287 -13.15 27.11 -1.82
C ASP A 287 -13.20 26.30 -0.50
N ARG A 288 -13.36 24.98 -0.58
CA ARG A 288 -13.35 24.07 0.58
C ARG A 288 -12.00 23.45 0.86
N ILE A 289 -10.98 23.71 0.04
CA ILE A 289 -9.63 23.23 0.31
C ILE A 289 -9.11 23.89 1.60
N ARG A 290 -8.75 23.08 2.59
CA ARG A 290 -8.07 23.56 3.80
C ARG A 290 -6.57 23.45 3.64
N VAL A 291 -5.86 24.39 4.26
CA VAL A 291 -4.40 24.42 4.32
C VAL A 291 -3.99 24.55 5.78
N THR A 292 -3.07 23.70 6.24
CA THR A 292 -2.54 23.77 7.61
C THR A 292 -1.52 24.90 7.76
N GLU A 293 -1.11 25.20 9.00
CA GLU A 293 -0.06 26.19 9.28
C GLU A 293 1.28 25.81 8.62
N GLU A 294 1.53 24.52 8.38
CA GLU A 294 2.72 23.99 7.69
C GLU A 294 2.58 23.94 6.16
N ASN A 295 1.59 24.65 5.59
CA ASN A 295 1.26 24.66 4.16
C ASN A 295 0.93 23.27 3.59
N GLU A 296 0.31 22.40 4.39
CA GLU A 296 -0.20 21.11 3.94
C GLU A 296 -1.64 21.24 3.47
N VAL A 297 -1.93 20.76 2.27
CA VAL A 297 -3.27 20.77 1.68
C VAL A 297 -4.06 19.56 2.17
N ILE A 298 -5.31 19.81 2.60
CA ILE A 298 -6.30 18.82 3.01
C ILE A 298 -7.43 18.84 1.98
N TYR A 299 -7.64 17.71 1.31
CA TYR A 299 -8.65 17.56 0.25
C TYR A 299 -9.98 16.97 0.74
N ARG A 300 -10.02 16.43 1.97
CA ARG A 300 -11.20 15.77 2.55
C ARG A 300 -12.49 16.59 2.38
N ASP A 301 -12.42 17.89 2.59
CA ASP A 301 -13.59 18.76 2.67
C ASP A 301 -14.18 19.13 1.30
N LEU A 302 -13.48 18.82 0.20
CA LEU A 302 -13.97 19.05 -1.16
C LEU A 302 -15.30 18.35 -1.43
N SER A 303 -15.51 17.18 -0.81
CA SER A 303 -16.70 16.35 -0.97
C SER A 303 -17.61 16.37 0.26
N LEU A 304 -17.34 17.22 1.24
CA LEU A 304 -18.17 17.39 2.44
C LEU A 304 -18.98 18.69 2.42
N PRO A 305 -20.24 18.67 2.92
CA PRO A 305 -20.99 17.47 3.32
C PRO A 305 -21.30 16.58 2.10
N ILE A 306 -21.49 15.28 2.34
CA ILE A 306 -21.89 14.33 1.29
C ILE A 306 -23.18 14.85 0.63
N PRO A 307 -23.24 15.01 -0.71
CA PRO A 307 -24.41 15.57 -1.37
C PRO A 307 -25.67 14.76 -1.08
N SER A 308 -26.79 15.44 -0.86
CA SER A 308 -28.10 14.79 -0.78
C SER A 308 -28.64 14.40 -2.16
N ASP A 309 -28.25 15.12 -3.21
CA ASP A 309 -28.59 14.84 -4.60
C ASP A 309 -27.98 13.50 -5.06
N PRO A 310 -28.80 12.49 -5.42
CA PRO A 310 -28.32 11.22 -5.93
C PRO A 310 -27.55 11.31 -7.25
N SER A 311 -27.75 12.37 -8.06
CA SER A 311 -27.05 12.54 -9.35
C SER A 311 -25.55 12.81 -9.19
N LEU A 312 -25.13 13.22 -7.99
CA LEU A 312 -23.75 13.53 -7.62
C LEU A 312 -23.05 12.37 -6.89
N LYS A 313 -23.67 11.20 -6.84
CA LYS A 313 -23.17 10.02 -6.12
C LYS A 313 -23.37 8.75 -6.93
N VAL A 314 -22.43 7.83 -6.81
CA VAL A 314 -22.63 6.46 -7.31
C VAL A 314 -23.69 5.77 -6.46
N ASP A 315 -24.75 5.30 -7.13
CA ASP A 315 -25.85 4.54 -6.50
C ASP A 315 -25.42 3.09 -6.22
N VAL A 316 -24.69 2.92 -5.12
CA VAL A 316 -24.24 1.61 -4.64
C VAL A 316 -25.41 0.69 -4.22
N GLY A 317 -26.63 1.20 -4.10
CA GLY A 317 -27.84 0.37 -3.94
C GLY A 317 -28.10 -0.54 -5.15
N ARG A 318 -27.50 -0.24 -6.31
CA ARG A 318 -27.57 -1.08 -7.52
C ARG A 318 -26.47 -2.14 -7.61
N LEU A 319 -25.53 -2.15 -6.68
CA LEU A 319 -24.38 -3.06 -6.70
C LEU A 319 -24.85 -4.52 -6.57
N LYS A 320 -24.27 -5.41 -7.38
CA LYS A 320 -24.66 -6.83 -7.49
C LYS A 320 -23.58 -7.82 -7.04
N CYS A 321 -22.43 -7.33 -6.58
CA CYS A 321 -21.31 -8.15 -6.15
C CYS A 321 -20.84 -7.74 -4.74
N PRO A 322 -20.12 -8.59 -4.00
CA PRO A 322 -19.57 -8.20 -2.71
C PRO A 322 -18.61 -7.01 -2.81
N LEU A 323 -18.70 -6.10 -1.85
CA LEU A 323 -17.90 -4.88 -1.73
C LEU A 323 -17.18 -4.84 -0.38
N LEU A 324 -15.87 -4.70 -0.42
CA LEU A 324 -15.04 -4.42 0.74
C LEU A 324 -14.61 -2.95 0.75
N LEU A 325 -14.98 -2.22 1.80
CA LEU A 325 -14.50 -0.87 2.09
C LEU A 325 -13.40 -0.91 3.15
N VAL A 326 -12.24 -0.32 2.85
CA VAL A 326 -11.10 -0.19 3.75
C VAL A 326 -10.85 1.29 4.02
N LEU A 327 -11.02 1.70 5.28
CA LEU A 327 -11.11 3.10 5.69
C LEU A 327 -10.08 3.41 6.76
N GLY A 328 -9.39 4.54 6.61
CA GLY A 328 -8.68 5.19 7.71
C GLY A 328 -9.58 6.22 8.38
N ASP A 329 -9.67 6.20 9.71
CA ASP A 329 -10.48 7.17 10.45
C ASP A 329 -9.91 8.61 10.35
N ASP A 330 -8.58 8.73 10.25
CA ASP A 330 -7.86 10.01 10.08
C ASP A 330 -7.51 10.28 8.61
N ASP A 331 -8.37 9.91 7.66
CA ASP A 331 -8.18 10.20 6.23
C ASP A 331 -8.31 11.70 5.94
N GLN A 332 -7.20 12.36 5.59
CA GLN A 332 -7.20 13.81 5.30
C GLN A 332 -7.38 14.12 3.79
N ASN A 333 -7.61 13.12 2.95
CA ASN A 333 -7.69 13.28 1.50
C ASN A 333 -9.11 13.07 0.96
N THR A 334 -9.85 12.09 1.47
CA THR A 334 -11.25 11.84 1.09
C THR A 334 -12.11 11.68 2.35
N PRO A 335 -13.41 12.03 2.30
CA PRO A 335 -14.32 11.76 3.42
C PRO A 335 -14.75 10.29 3.43
N ALA A 336 -13.76 9.38 3.52
CA ALA A 336 -13.97 7.95 3.32
C ALA A 336 -14.96 7.36 4.33
N TYR A 337 -14.93 7.81 5.58
CA TYR A 337 -15.87 7.37 6.62
C TYR A 337 -17.30 7.83 6.34
N GLU A 338 -17.51 9.13 6.09
CA GLU A 338 -18.82 9.69 5.79
C GLU A 338 -19.41 9.08 4.51
N SER A 339 -18.58 8.90 3.49
CA SER A 339 -18.96 8.19 2.27
C SER A 339 -19.36 6.75 2.55
N ALA A 340 -18.63 6.02 3.40
CA ALA A 340 -18.97 4.65 3.75
C ALA A 340 -20.30 4.53 4.49
N MET A 341 -20.62 5.50 5.37
CA MET A 341 -21.90 5.50 6.08
C MET A 341 -23.07 5.82 5.15
N ASP A 342 -22.92 6.78 4.24
CA ASP A 342 -23.95 7.10 3.23
C ASP A 342 -24.13 5.91 2.24
N MET A 343 -23.04 5.26 1.82
CA MET A 343 -23.10 4.03 1.03
C MET A 343 -23.82 2.89 1.77
N LYS A 344 -23.54 2.70 3.06
CA LYS A 344 -24.20 1.70 3.89
C LYS A 344 -25.71 1.95 3.95
N GLU A 345 -26.14 3.20 4.19
CA GLU A 345 -27.56 3.57 4.23
C GLU A 345 -28.25 3.36 2.86
N MET A 346 -27.57 3.68 1.76
CA MET A 346 -28.07 3.37 0.41
C MET A 346 -28.28 1.87 0.21
N MET A 347 -27.29 1.06 0.60
CA MET A 347 -27.37 -0.39 0.43
C MET A 347 -28.41 -1.05 1.36
N GLU A 348 -28.61 -0.50 2.56
CA GLU A 348 -29.69 -0.91 3.46
C GLU A 348 -31.06 -0.64 2.86
N ARG A 349 -31.29 0.57 2.33
CA ARG A 349 -32.56 0.92 1.66
C ARG A 349 -32.85 0.07 0.43
N ALA A 350 -31.80 -0.32 -0.31
CA ALA A 350 -31.93 -1.18 -1.49
C ALA A 350 -32.02 -2.69 -1.15
N GLY A 351 -31.77 -3.09 0.10
CA GLY A 351 -31.78 -4.48 0.54
C GLY A 351 -30.54 -5.29 0.13
N ASN A 352 -29.47 -4.65 -0.34
CA ASN A 352 -28.22 -5.30 -0.77
C ASN A 352 -27.06 -5.11 0.23
N ASN A 353 -27.32 -4.63 1.46
CA ASN A 353 -26.31 -4.44 2.52
C ASN A 353 -25.52 -5.71 2.88
N HIS A 354 -26.06 -6.90 2.63
CA HIS A 354 -25.40 -8.19 2.86
C HIS A 354 -24.15 -8.39 1.97
N LEU A 355 -24.00 -7.57 0.92
CA LEU A 355 -22.81 -7.52 0.06
C LEU A 355 -21.70 -6.65 0.65
N LEU A 356 -21.98 -5.84 1.67
CA LEU A 356 -21.06 -4.81 2.16
C LEU A 356 -20.26 -5.30 3.36
N THR A 357 -18.94 -5.19 3.29
CA THR A 357 -18.02 -5.33 4.42
C THR A 357 -17.26 -4.03 4.60
N ILE A 358 -17.18 -3.53 5.84
CA ILE A 358 -16.45 -2.30 6.18
C ILE A 358 -15.34 -2.64 7.18
N LEU A 359 -14.12 -2.24 6.85
CA LEU A 359 -12.97 -2.24 7.75
C LEU A 359 -12.60 -0.79 8.04
N LEU A 360 -12.82 -0.37 9.28
CA LEU A 360 -12.42 0.95 9.78
C LEU A 360 -11.21 0.81 10.70
N TYR A 361 -10.14 1.53 10.39
CA TYR A 361 -8.92 1.54 11.17
C TYR A 361 -8.75 2.88 11.89
N PRO A 362 -8.88 2.90 13.23
CA PRO A 362 -8.63 4.09 14.04
C PRO A 362 -7.22 4.63 13.81
N ASN A 363 -7.09 5.96 13.74
CA ASN A 363 -5.82 6.67 13.56
C ASN A 363 -5.01 6.25 12.31
N ALA A 364 -5.63 5.59 11.33
CA ALA A 364 -5.00 5.37 10.03
C ALA A 364 -5.40 6.49 9.07
N GLY A 365 -4.44 6.98 8.27
CA GLY A 365 -4.70 7.95 7.20
C GLY A 365 -5.09 7.30 5.87
N HIS A 366 -5.07 8.12 4.82
CA HIS A 366 -5.52 7.79 3.47
C HIS A 366 -4.71 6.69 2.78
N MET A 367 -3.39 6.69 2.98
CA MET A 367 -2.44 5.92 2.16
C MET A 367 -2.20 4.50 2.68
N ILE A 368 -3.25 3.69 2.82
CA ILE A 368 -3.12 2.28 3.24
C ILE A 368 -2.53 1.45 2.08
N GLU A 369 -1.22 1.32 2.07
CA GLU A 369 -0.45 0.53 1.09
C GLU A 369 -0.29 -0.95 1.52
N PRO A 370 0.29 -1.83 0.68
CA PRO A 370 0.71 -3.15 1.13
C PRO A 370 1.61 -3.09 2.40
N PRO A 371 1.67 -4.17 3.18
CA PRO A 371 2.31 -4.17 4.49
C PRO A 371 3.78 -3.76 4.44
N TYR A 372 4.23 -3.16 5.54
CA TYR A 372 5.62 -2.77 5.81
C TYR A 372 6.21 -1.72 4.87
N MET A 373 5.43 -1.22 3.90
CA MET A 373 5.74 0.04 3.25
C MET A 373 5.78 1.16 4.31
N PRO A 374 6.77 2.04 4.29
CA PRO A 374 6.93 3.03 5.36
C PRO A 374 5.79 4.03 5.38
N TYR A 375 5.32 4.34 6.58
CA TYR A 375 4.26 5.32 6.79
C TYR A 375 4.69 6.71 6.30
N ALA A 376 3.79 7.39 5.58
CA ALA A 376 3.95 8.78 5.19
C ALA A 376 2.68 9.56 5.59
N ARG A 377 2.81 10.45 6.57
CA ARG A 377 1.72 11.34 7.02
C ARG A 377 1.18 12.23 5.90
N GLY A 378 2.10 12.62 5.01
CA GLY A 378 1.84 13.49 3.88
C GLY A 378 2.99 13.39 2.90
N GLY A 379 2.87 14.06 1.76
CA GLY A 379 3.93 14.05 0.77
C GLY A 379 3.75 15.13 -0.28
N THR A 380 4.84 15.36 -1.00
CA THR A 380 4.89 16.39 -2.03
C THR A 380 4.77 15.76 -3.41
N TYR A 381 3.82 16.22 -4.21
CA TYR A 381 3.75 15.88 -5.62
C TYR A 381 3.59 17.13 -6.49
N ARG A 382 3.73 16.94 -7.80
CA ARG A 382 3.46 17.98 -8.78
C ARG A 382 2.04 17.80 -9.30
N THR A 383 1.26 18.87 -9.27
CA THR A 383 -0.05 18.90 -9.92
C THR A 383 0.13 18.68 -11.42
N LEU A 384 -0.87 18.08 -12.06
CA LEU A 384 -0.80 17.73 -13.48
C LEU A 384 -1.05 18.93 -14.39
N ASP A 385 -1.90 19.84 -13.93
CA ASP A 385 -2.35 21.04 -14.62
C ASP A 385 -1.39 22.22 -14.44
N THR A 386 -1.03 22.57 -13.21
CA THR A 386 -0.19 23.75 -12.92
C THR A 386 1.29 23.42 -12.80
N HIS A 387 1.65 22.13 -12.71
CA HIS A 387 3.02 21.65 -12.40
C HIS A 387 3.61 22.19 -11.08
N GLU A 388 2.77 22.77 -10.23
CA GLU A 388 3.14 23.32 -8.94
C GLU A 388 3.39 22.20 -7.94
N ARG A 389 4.28 22.47 -6.99
CA ARG A 389 4.55 21.55 -5.89
C ARG A 389 3.56 21.78 -4.78
N VAL A 390 2.74 20.78 -4.51
CA VAL A 390 1.78 20.81 -3.41
C VAL A 390 2.18 19.74 -2.41
N LYS A 391 2.21 20.13 -1.13
CA LYS A 391 2.36 19.21 0.00
C LYS A 391 0.98 18.83 0.47
N VAL A 392 0.67 17.54 0.49
CA VAL A 392 -0.66 17.03 0.80
C VAL A 392 -0.61 16.23 2.08
N LEU A 393 -1.58 16.47 2.95
CA LEU A 393 -1.77 15.72 4.17
C LEU A 393 -2.66 14.50 3.89
N TRP A 394 -2.17 13.32 4.25
CA TRP A 394 -2.93 12.06 4.15
C TRP A 394 -3.42 11.58 5.52
N GLY A 395 -2.82 12.08 6.60
CA GLY A 395 -3.18 11.78 7.98
C GLY A 395 -2.63 10.46 8.50
N GLY A 396 -3.16 10.03 9.64
CA GLY A 396 -2.80 8.83 10.39
C GLY A 396 -1.69 9.04 11.41
N GLU A 397 -1.46 8.02 12.23
CA GLU A 397 -0.34 7.88 13.15
C GLU A 397 0.50 6.66 12.74
N THR A 398 1.83 6.75 12.86
CA THR A 398 2.76 5.75 12.29
C THR A 398 2.42 4.31 12.71
N VAL A 399 2.31 4.03 14.02
CA VAL A 399 2.06 2.66 14.53
C VAL A 399 0.68 2.16 14.12
N ALA A 400 -0.37 2.97 14.32
CA ALA A 400 -1.74 2.59 14.00
C ALA A 400 -1.91 2.33 12.50
N HIS A 401 -1.35 3.20 11.66
CA HIS A 401 -1.39 3.06 10.21
C HIS A 401 -0.62 1.83 9.72
N SER A 402 0.58 1.56 10.25
CA SER A 402 1.35 0.37 9.86
C SER A 402 0.63 -0.93 10.23
N ARG A 403 -0.05 -0.98 11.38
CA ARG A 403 -0.91 -2.12 11.75
C ARG A 403 -2.13 -2.24 10.85
N ALA A 404 -2.73 -1.11 10.45
CA ALA A 404 -3.83 -1.08 9.50
C ALA A 404 -3.43 -1.64 8.13
N GLN A 405 -2.24 -1.29 7.62
CA GLN A 405 -1.72 -1.85 6.36
C GLN A 405 -1.59 -3.38 6.43
N GLU A 406 -1.03 -3.91 7.53
CA GLU A 406 -0.87 -5.36 7.72
C GLU A 406 -2.21 -6.09 7.75
N ASP A 407 -3.14 -5.63 8.61
CA ASP A 407 -4.45 -6.28 8.78
C ASP A 407 -5.34 -6.11 7.54
N ALA A 408 -5.36 -4.92 6.93
CA ALA A 408 -6.14 -4.66 5.71
C ALA A 408 -5.67 -5.52 4.54
N TRP A 409 -4.36 -5.69 4.37
CA TRP A 409 -3.82 -6.56 3.33
C TRP A 409 -4.25 -8.01 3.52
N LYS A 410 -4.08 -8.55 4.75
CA LYS A 410 -4.50 -9.90 5.08
C LYS A 410 -5.99 -10.12 4.82
N LYS A 411 -6.85 -9.21 5.31
CA LYS A 411 -8.31 -9.30 5.12
C LYS A 411 -8.72 -9.11 3.66
N THR A 412 -8.01 -8.29 2.90
CA THR A 412 -8.23 -8.13 1.45
C THR A 412 -7.91 -9.42 0.70
N LEU A 413 -6.77 -10.07 0.99
CA LEU A 413 -6.43 -11.35 0.39
C LEU A 413 -7.47 -12.45 0.72
N VAL A 414 -7.97 -12.49 1.95
CA VAL A 414 -9.05 -13.41 2.35
C VAL A 414 -10.33 -13.12 1.56
N PHE A 415 -10.77 -11.86 1.53
CA PHE A 415 -11.96 -11.44 0.80
C PHE A 415 -11.87 -11.77 -0.70
N LEU A 416 -10.72 -11.48 -1.33
CA LEU A 416 -10.50 -11.81 -2.74
C LEU A 416 -10.51 -13.33 -2.96
N ARG A 417 -9.90 -14.12 -2.06
CA ARG A 417 -9.91 -15.59 -2.15
C ARG A 417 -11.32 -16.15 -2.10
N GLU A 418 -12.11 -15.75 -1.10
CA GLU A 418 -13.49 -16.20 -0.92
C GLU A 418 -14.38 -15.88 -2.13
N ASN A 419 -14.20 -14.69 -2.71
CA ASN A 419 -15.06 -14.24 -3.79
C ASN A 419 -14.61 -14.70 -5.18
N LEU A 420 -13.31 -14.82 -5.42
CA LEU A 420 -12.75 -15.13 -6.74
C LEU A 420 -12.43 -16.61 -6.96
N PHE A 421 -11.96 -17.34 -5.95
CA PHE A 421 -11.58 -18.76 -6.14
C PHE A 421 -12.78 -19.70 -5.98
N GLY A 422 -13.91 -19.20 -5.45
CA GLY A 422 -15.09 -19.99 -5.11
C GLY A 422 -14.83 -20.86 -3.87
N SER A 423 -15.89 -21.15 -3.11
CA SER A 423 -15.83 -22.19 -2.10
C SER A 423 -15.57 -23.53 -2.78
N THR A 424 -14.37 -24.08 -2.60
CA THR A 424 -14.23 -25.52 -2.63
C THR A 424 -15.03 -26.03 -1.44
N ASN A 425 -16.29 -26.44 -1.65
CA ASN A 425 -16.96 -27.28 -0.67
C ASN A 425 -16.07 -28.52 -0.51
N PRO A 426 -15.51 -28.81 0.67
CA PRO A 426 -14.74 -30.03 0.91
C PRO A 426 -15.64 -31.29 0.98
N GLY A 427 -16.81 -31.24 0.34
CA GLY A 427 -17.90 -32.17 0.48
C GLY A 427 -18.95 -31.93 -0.59
N ALA A 428 -18.65 -32.38 -1.80
CA ALA A 428 -19.65 -32.82 -2.76
C ALA A 428 -19.10 -34.13 -3.36
N PRO A 429 -19.95 -35.17 -3.48
CA PRO A 429 -19.56 -36.58 -3.50
C PRO A 429 -18.66 -36.99 -4.66
#